data_AF-A0A0D7A9L1-F1
#
_entry.id   AF-A0A0D7A9L1-F1
#
_cell.length_a   1.000
_cell.length_b   1.000
_cell.length_c   1.000
_cell.angle_alpha   90.00
_cell.angle_beta   90.00
_cell.angle_gamma   90.00
#
_symmetry.space_group_name_H-M   'P 1'
#
loop_
_entity.id
_entity.type
_entity.pdbx_description
1 polymer ?
#
loop_
_entity_poly.entity_id
_entity_poly.type
_entity_poly.pdbx_seq_one_letter_code
_entity_poly.pdbx_strand_id
1 'polypeptide(L)'
;LLRKSNLKGMTVPGKEAENRLIIKLFADDTTVYLSQHDNFQDLEDILLTWCNISQANFNIQKTEVIPVGTEQYRQDVIRTRKIGADSKPIASSVHIAVDGEAIRILGAWIGNNIDKAVPWSLILKKVDDTLALYRILRVTARWERYHPTIIGRRLITQMFAGGMTQFRTKAQGMPKSIEKKLIKTIRDYMAKGNEHP
;
A
#
# COMPACT_ATOMS: atom_id res chain seq x y z
N LEU A 1 -8.29 0.20 -26.07
CA LEU A 1 -7.57 1.45 -26.41
C LEU A 1 -6.11 1.39 -25.93
N LEU A 2 -5.83 1.28 -24.63
CA LEU A 2 -4.45 1.23 -24.08
C LEU A 2 -3.53 0.17 -24.70
N ARG A 3 -3.98 -1.07 -24.89
CA ARG A 3 -3.16 -2.14 -25.51
C ARG A 3 -2.68 -1.82 -26.93
N LYS A 4 -3.45 -1.01 -27.67
CA LYS A 4 -3.15 -0.59 -29.04
C LYS A 4 -2.49 0.81 -29.10
N SER A 5 -2.24 1.42 -27.94
CA SER A 5 -1.61 2.75 -27.87
C SER A 5 -0.10 2.68 -28.04
N ASN A 6 0.53 3.83 -28.27
CA ASN A 6 1.98 3.94 -28.36
C ASN A 6 2.67 3.97 -26.98
N LEU A 7 1.92 3.98 -25.87
CA LEU A 7 2.44 4.05 -24.50
C LEU A 7 3.35 2.86 -24.17
N LYS A 8 4.64 3.13 -23.93
CA LYS A 8 5.68 2.16 -23.63
C LYS A 8 5.53 1.52 -22.25
N GLY A 9 5.00 2.24 -21.26
CA GLY A 9 4.82 1.73 -19.91
C GLY A 9 6.13 1.30 -19.23
N MET A 10 6.05 0.27 -18.37
CA MET A 10 7.17 -0.21 -17.56
C MET A 10 7.53 -1.66 -17.89
N THR A 11 8.83 -1.95 -17.96
CA THR A 11 9.34 -3.33 -18.05
C THR A 11 9.49 -3.91 -16.65
N VAL A 12 9.01 -5.13 -16.45
CA VAL A 12 9.16 -5.85 -15.18
C VAL A 12 10.37 -6.79 -15.28
N PRO A 13 11.36 -6.66 -14.36
CA PRO A 13 12.53 -7.55 -14.37
C PRO A 13 12.13 -9.03 -14.29
N GLY A 14 12.77 -9.87 -15.10
CA GLY A 14 12.51 -11.31 -15.20
C GLY A 14 11.24 -11.68 -15.98
N LYS A 15 10.55 -10.70 -16.56
CA LYS A 15 9.35 -10.87 -17.40
C LYS A 15 9.48 -10.06 -18.69
N GLU A 16 10.71 -9.85 -19.18
CA GLU A 16 11.01 -9.05 -20.36
C GLU A 16 10.29 -9.59 -21.62
N ALA A 17 10.02 -10.90 -21.66
CA ALA A 17 9.30 -11.59 -22.72
C ALA A 17 7.75 -11.45 -22.66
N GLU A 18 7.16 -11.03 -21.54
CA GLU A 18 5.70 -11.09 -21.30
C GLU A 18 4.93 -9.78 -21.58
N ASN A 19 5.53 -8.87 -22.35
CA ASN A 19 5.03 -7.52 -22.69
C ASN A 19 5.15 -6.47 -21.58
N ARG A 20 5.30 -5.22 -22.03
CA ARG A 20 5.27 -3.99 -21.23
C ARG A 20 4.03 -3.91 -20.33
N LEU A 21 4.24 -3.56 -19.05
CA LEU A 21 3.17 -3.26 -18.11
C LEU A 21 2.72 -1.81 -18.33
N ILE A 22 1.50 -1.62 -18.84
CA ILE A 22 0.90 -0.29 -19.02
C ILE A 22 -0.15 -0.02 -17.94
N ILE A 23 -0.95 -1.03 -17.59
CA ILE A 23 -2.08 -0.85 -16.67
C ILE A 23 -2.25 -2.08 -15.79
N LYS A 24 -2.64 -1.82 -14.54
CA LYS A 24 -3.10 -2.81 -13.58
C LYS A 24 -4.45 -2.36 -13.04
N LEU A 25 -5.43 -3.26 -13.10
CA LEU A 25 -6.80 -3.03 -12.65
C LEU A 25 -7.08 -3.92 -11.44
N PHE A 26 -7.69 -3.36 -10.41
CA PHE A 26 -8.22 -4.11 -9.28
C PHE A 26 -9.52 -3.48 -8.81
N ALA A 27 -10.66 -4.13 -9.12
CA ALA A 27 -11.98 -3.52 -8.96
C ALA A 27 -12.05 -2.15 -9.68
N ASP A 28 -12.37 -1.08 -8.96
CA ASP A 28 -12.40 0.30 -9.43
C ASP A 28 -11.02 1.00 -9.40
N ASP A 29 -10.08 0.49 -8.59
CA ASP A 29 -8.73 1.02 -8.52
C ASP A 29 -7.93 0.70 -9.80
N THR A 30 -7.43 1.75 -10.44
CA THR A 30 -6.64 1.68 -11.67
C THR A 30 -5.25 2.26 -11.43
N THR A 31 -4.21 1.49 -11.74
CA THR A 31 -2.82 1.96 -11.75
C THR A 31 -2.29 1.93 -13.17
N VAL A 32 -1.78 3.06 -13.66
CA VAL A 32 -1.13 3.15 -14.97
C VAL A 32 0.36 3.37 -14.78
N TYR A 33 1.15 2.73 -15.63
CA TYR A 33 2.61 2.83 -15.66
C TYR A 33 3.00 3.52 -16.95
N LEU A 34 3.80 4.56 -16.84
CA LEU A 34 4.29 5.36 -17.96
C LEU A 34 5.82 5.36 -17.96
N SER A 35 6.40 5.29 -19.16
CA SER A 35 7.82 5.53 -19.38
C SER A 35 8.12 7.04 -19.39
N GLN A 36 9.37 7.42 -19.15
CA GLN A 36 9.86 8.78 -19.40
C GLN A 36 9.69 9.24 -20.87
N HIS A 37 9.48 8.29 -21.78
CA HIS A 37 9.23 8.55 -23.21
C HIS A 37 7.74 8.57 -23.57
N ASP A 38 6.85 8.38 -22.59
CA ASP A 38 5.41 8.46 -22.79
C ASP A 38 4.91 9.88 -22.53
N ASN A 39 3.74 10.20 -23.09
CA ASN A 39 3.06 11.46 -22.85
C ASN A 39 1.84 11.24 -21.97
N PHE A 40 1.71 12.02 -20.90
CA PHE A 40 0.55 11.97 -20.01
C PHE A 40 -0.75 12.33 -20.74
N GLN A 41 -0.69 13.26 -21.71
CA GLN A 41 -1.87 13.65 -22.50
C GLN A 41 -2.43 12.48 -23.30
N ASP A 42 -1.57 11.66 -23.90
CA ASP A 42 -2.01 10.49 -24.67
C ASP A 42 -2.80 9.52 -23.79
N LEU A 43 -2.38 9.37 -22.53
CA LEU A 43 -3.12 8.59 -21.53
C LEU A 43 -4.47 9.24 -21.23
N GLU A 44 -4.51 10.54 -20.93
CA GLU A 44 -5.75 11.27 -20.66
C GLU A 44 -6.75 11.15 -21.81
N ASP A 45 -6.30 11.33 -23.05
CA ASP A 45 -7.13 11.26 -24.25
C ASP A 45 -7.71 9.85 -24.46
N ILE A 46 -6.90 8.82 -24.19
CA ILE A 46 -7.36 7.43 -24.21
C ILE A 46 -8.40 7.17 -23.13
N LEU A 47 -8.18 7.67 -21.91
CA LEU A 47 -9.10 7.49 -20.79
C LEU A 47 -10.41 8.25 -21.02
N LEU A 48 -10.35 9.49 -21.52
CA LEU A 48 -11.52 10.30 -21.88
C LEU A 48 -12.36 9.63 -22.98
N THR A 49 -11.70 9.11 -24.02
CA THR A 49 -12.38 8.35 -25.09
C THR A 49 -13.09 7.13 -24.51
N TRP A 50 -12.41 6.40 -23.61
CA TRP A 50 -13.01 5.24 -22.97
C TRP A 50 -14.19 5.62 -22.05
N CYS A 51 -14.05 6.69 -21.27
CA CYS A 51 -15.13 7.24 -20.42
C CYS A 51 -16.35 7.60 -21.24
N ASN A 52 -16.16 8.32 -22.35
CA ASN A 52 -17.25 8.74 -23.22
C ASN A 52 -18.02 7.54 -23.82
N ILE A 53 -17.34 6.44 -24.14
CA ILE A 53 -17.96 5.23 -24.70
C ILE A 53 -18.60 4.37 -23.61
N SER A 54 -17.95 4.24 -22.46
CA SER A 54 -18.37 3.35 -21.36
C SER A 54 -19.37 3.96 -20.40
N GLN A 55 -19.57 5.29 -20.46
CA GLN A 55 -20.32 6.09 -19.48
C GLN A 55 -19.74 6.05 -18.05
N ALA A 56 -18.54 5.49 -17.87
CA ALA A 56 -17.81 5.55 -16.61
C ALA A 56 -17.06 6.87 -16.48
N ASN A 57 -16.92 7.38 -15.26
CA ASN A 57 -16.18 8.63 -14.98
C ASN A 57 -14.91 8.32 -14.19
N PHE A 58 -13.74 8.61 -14.76
CA PHE A 58 -12.48 8.61 -14.02
C PHE A 58 -12.39 9.85 -13.13
N ASN A 59 -12.08 9.64 -11.86
CA ASN A 59 -11.83 10.75 -10.95
C ASN A 59 -10.39 11.25 -11.10
N ILE A 60 -10.18 12.12 -12.10
CA ILE A 60 -8.86 12.71 -12.39
C ILE A 60 -8.33 13.50 -11.18
N GLN A 61 -9.20 14.13 -10.39
CA GLN A 61 -8.80 14.87 -9.19
C GLN A 61 -8.24 13.96 -8.08
N LYS A 62 -8.61 12.68 -8.06
CA LYS A 62 -8.02 11.67 -7.15
C LYS A 62 -6.80 10.97 -7.75
N THR A 63 -6.34 11.39 -8.92
CA THR A 63 -5.17 10.78 -9.54
C THR A 63 -3.92 11.21 -8.80
N GLU A 64 -3.11 10.22 -8.47
CA GLU A 64 -1.90 10.33 -7.69
C GLU A 64 -0.73 9.86 -8.56
N VAL A 65 0.30 10.68 -8.72
CA VAL A 65 1.48 10.37 -9.54
C VAL A 65 2.68 10.13 -8.64
N ILE A 66 3.33 8.98 -8.79
CA ILE A 66 4.58 8.65 -8.10
C ILE A 66 5.69 8.59 -9.15
N PRO A 67 6.61 9.56 -9.21
CA PRO A 67 7.75 9.46 -10.11
C PRO A 67 8.70 8.37 -9.64
N VAL A 68 9.14 7.50 -10.55
CA VAL A 68 10.06 6.39 -10.26
C VAL A 68 11.27 6.51 -11.18
N GLY A 69 12.47 6.38 -10.63
CA GLY A 69 13.72 6.55 -11.37
C GLY A 69 14.84 7.08 -10.50
N THR A 70 15.84 7.72 -11.10
CA THR A 70 16.93 8.38 -10.36
C THR A 70 16.41 9.57 -9.55
N GLU A 71 17.14 9.97 -8.51
CA GLU A 71 16.80 11.16 -7.71
C GLU A 71 16.61 12.38 -8.60
N GLN A 72 17.56 12.61 -9.52
CA GLN A 72 17.53 13.74 -10.45
C GLN A 72 16.24 13.75 -11.29
N TYR A 73 15.89 12.60 -11.86
CA TYR A 73 14.66 12.47 -12.65
C TYR A 73 13.41 12.77 -11.81
N ARG A 74 13.33 12.24 -10.59
CA ARG A 74 12.17 12.51 -9.71
C ARG A 74 12.04 14.00 -9.38
N GLN A 75 13.14 14.64 -9.02
CA GLN A 75 13.16 16.08 -8.75
C GLN A 75 12.79 16.91 -9.98
N ASP A 76 13.25 16.50 -11.16
CA ASP A 76 12.88 17.14 -12.42
C ASP A 76 11.40 17.00 -12.73
N VAL A 77 10.80 15.82 -12.55
CA VAL A 77 9.36 15.59 -12.72
C VAL A 77 8.56 16.41 -11.70
N ILE A 78 8.97 16.46 -10.43
CA ILE A 78 8.29 17.26 -9.39
C ILE A 78 8.33 18.76 -9.75
N ARG A 79 9.50 19.27 -10.15
CA ARG A 79 9.70 20.69 -10.47
C ARG A 79 8.98 21.11 -11.75
N THR A 80 9.10 20.31 -12.81
CA THR A 80 8.60 20.66 -14.15
C THR A 80 7.19 20.15 -14.41
N ARG A 81 6.73 19.19 -13.61
CA ARG A 81 5.50 18.40 -13.82
C ARG A 81 5.50 17.65 -15.15
N LYS A 82 6.65 17.43 -15.77
CA LYS A 82 6.79 16.75 -17.06
C LYS A 82 7.39 15.37 -16.87
N ILE A 83 6.86 14.37 -17.60
CA ILE A 83 7.37 12.99 -17.59
C ILE A 83 8.61 12.85 -18.48
N GLY A 84 8.66 13.62 -19.58
CA GLY A 84 9.81 13.73 -20.47
C GLY A 84 10.01 15.16 -20.96
N ALA A 85 11.17 15.46 -21.56
CA ALA A 85 11.55 16.81 -21.98
C ALA A 85 10.49 17.49 -22.87
N ASP A 86 9.95 16.75 -23.84
CA ASP A 86 8.96 17.22 -24.80
C ASP A 86 7.50 17.02 -24.35
N SER A 87 7.29 16.43 -23.17
CA SER A 87 5.95 16.17 -22.66
C SER A 87 5.27 17.45 -22.15
N LYS A 88 3.94 17.48 -22.24
CA LYS A 88 3.15 18.53 -21.59
C LYS A 88 3.21 18.36 -20.07
N PRO A 89 3.20 19.47 -19.30
CA PRO A 89 3.10 19.39 -17.86
C PRO A 89 1.79 18.73 -17.42
N ILE A 90 1.86 17.85 -16.43
CA ILE A 90 0.71 17.24 -15.76
C ILE A 90 -0.12 18.36 -15.12
N ALA A 91 -1.45 18.33 -15.30
CA ALA A 91 -2.39 19.34 -14.79
C ALA A 91 -2.18 19.60 -13.30
N SER A 92 -2.19 20.86 -12.86
CA SER A 92 -1.88 21.26 -11.47
C SER A 92 -2.80 20.64 -10.41
N SER A 93 -4.00 20.19 -10.81
CA SER A 93 -4.95 19.49 -9.95
C SER A 93 -4.53 18.06 -9.60
N VAL A 94 -3.61 17.46 -10.35
CA VAL A 94 -3.10 16.11 -10.09
C VAL A 94 -1.94 16.19 -9.12
N HIS A 95 -2.04 15.44 -8.02
CA HIS A 95 -1.00 15.41 -7.02
C HIS A 95 0.20 14.54 -7.49
N ILE A 96 1.42 15.03 -7.25
CA ILE A 96 2.66 14.32 -7.56
C ILE A 96 3.40 14.13 -6.23
N ALA A 97 3.54 12.88 -5.79
CA ALA A 97 4.22 12.55 -4.55
C ALA A 97 5.68 12.99 -4.59
N VAL A 98 6.08 13.69 -3.53
CA VAL A 98 7.49 14.02 -3.31
C VAL A 98 8.21 12.90 -2.56
N ASP A 99 9.54 12.97 -2.56
CA ASP A 99 10.35 12.06 -1.76
C ASP A 99 10.05 12.18 -0.26
N GLY A 100 9.90 11.03 0.41
CA GLY A 100 9.45 10.94 1.80
C GLY A 100 7.93 10.86 1.95
N GLU A 101 7.17 11.13 0.89
CA GLU A 101 5.71 11.05 0.90
C GLU A 101 5.23 9.67 0.45
N ALA A 102 4.26 9.12 1.20
CA ALA A 102 3.69 7.81 0.94
C ALA A 102 2.25 7.91 0.45
N ILE A 103 1.94 7.28 -0.67
CA ILE A 103 0.61 7.18 -1.26
C ILE A 103 0.03 5.79 -1.02
N ARG A 104 -1.26 5.73 -0.71
CA ARG A 104 -1.95 4.46 -0.46
C ARG A 104 -2.46 3.85 -1.77
N ILE A 105 -1.94 2.69 -2.15
CA ILE A 105 -2.34 1.93 -3.34
C ILE A 105 -2.72 0.50 -2.91
N LEU A 106 -3.96 0.08 -3.16
CA LEU A 106 -4.49 -1.25 -2.81
C LEU A 106 -4.23 -1.67 -1.35
N GLY A 107 -4.26 -0.70 -0.44
CA GLY A 107 -4.01 -0.92 0.99
C GLY A 107 -2.52 -0.94 1.38
N ALA A 108 -1.59 -0.95 0.44
CA ALA A 108 -0.16 -0.74 0.69
C ALA A 108 0.20 0.75 0.63
N TRP A 109 1.31 1.12 1.26
CA TRP A 109 1.87 2.47 1.19
C TRP A 109 3.11 2.44 0.30
N ILE A 110 3.09 3.21 -0.78
CA ILE A 110 4.11 3.25 -1.82
C ILE A 110 4.61 4.69 -1.95
N GLY A 111 5.92 4.86 -2.05
CA GLY A 111 6.57 6.15 -2.21
C GLY A 111 8.09 6.01 -2.18
N ASN A 112 8.79 7.05 -2.62
CA ASN A 112 10.25 7.08 -2.62
C ASN A 112 10.75 7.54 -1.24
N ASN A 113 11.81 6.91 -0.73
CA ASN A 113 12.46 7.30 0.54
C ASN A 113 11.51 7.42 1.76
N ILE A 114 10.41 6.68 1.76
CA ILE A 114 9.44 6.69 2.86
C ILE A 114 9.93 5.92 4.08
N ASP A 115 9.53 6.36 5.27
CA ASP A 115 9.69 5.56 6.47
C ASP A 115 8.74 4.35 6.42
N LYS A 116 9.33 3.18 6.12
CA LYS A 116 8.62 1.90 6.00
C LYS A 116 7.95 1.47 7.31
N ALA A 117 8.27 2.06 8.46
CA ALA A 117 7.66 1.77 9.75
C ALA A 117 6.35 2.54 10.01
N VAL A 118 6.20 3.76 9.48
CA VAL A 118 5.01 4.61 9.70
C VAL A 118 3.71 3.90 9.34
N PRO A 119 3.59 3.20 8.18
CA PRO A 119 2.39 2.42 7.83
C PRO A 119 1.94 1.38 8.84
N TRP A 120 2.85 0.88 9.68
CA TRP A 120 2.60 -0.19 10.64
C TRP A 120 2.08 0.31 11.97
N SER A 121 2.24 1.59 12.28
CA SER A 121 1.85 2.19 13.58
C SER A 121 0.40 1.89 13.96
N LEU A 122 -0.54 2.16 13.06
CA LEU A 122 -1.97 1.94 13.28
C LEU A 122 -2.31 0.46 13.47
N ILE A 123 -1.58 -0.43 12.80
CA ILE A 123 -1.85 -1.88 12.84
C ILE A 123 -1.28 -2.48 14.11
N LEU A 124 -0.06 -2.10 14.47
CA LEU A 124 0.52 -2.48 15.76
C LEU A 124 -0.40 -2.02 16.89
N LYS A 125 -0.88 -0.76 16.83
CA LYS A 125 -1.85 -0.27 17.82
C LYS A 125 -3.12 -1.14 17.85
N LYS A 126 -3.70 -1.47 16.70
CA LYS A 126 -4.90 -2.32 16.65
C LYS A 126 -4.65 -3.73 17.19
N VAL A 127 -3.49 -4.33 16.88
CA VAL A 127 -3.09 -5.64 17.42
C VAL A 127 -2.92 -5.55 18.93
N ASP A 128 -2.20 -4.54 19.41
CA ASP A 128 -1.98 -4.28 20.84
C ASP A 128 -3.32 -4.08 21.56
N ASP A 129 -4.19 -3.21 21.06
CA ASP A 129 -5.52 -2.93 21.61
C ASP A 129 -6.39 -4.20 21.65
N THR A 130 -6.36 -5.01 20.59
CA THR A 130 -7.15 -6.25 20.50
C THR A 130 -6.65 -7.26 21.53
N LEU A 131 -5.35 -7.50 21.60
CA LEU A 131 -4.78 -8.45 22.57
C LEU A 131 -4.93 -7.94 24.01
N ALA A 132 -4.85 -6.63 24.23
CA ALA A 132 -5.13 -6.00 25.51
C ALA A 132 -6.61 -6.15 25.91
N LEU A 133 -7.56 -6.00 24.97
CA LEU A 133 -8.98 -6.25 25.23
C LEU A 133 -9.20 -7.70 25.70
N TYR A 134 -8.66 -8.69 24.99
CA TYR A 134 -8.75 -10.10 25.41
C TYR A 134 -8.06 -10.36 26.76
N ARG A 135 -7.05 -9.56 27.11
CA ARG A 135 -6.47 -9.57 28.46
C ARG A 135 -7.41 -8.97 29.50
N ILE A 136 -8.05 -7.84 29.25
CA ILE A 136 -8.96 -7.18 30.19
C ILE A 136 -10.23 -8.02 30.41
N LEU A 137 -10.76 -8.63 29.36
CA LEU A 137 -11.90 -9.56 29.45
C LEU A 137 -11.59 -10.78 30.34
N ARG A 138 -10.32 -11.14 30.50
CA ARG A 138 -9.88 -12.16 31.47
C ARG A 138 -9.89 -11.66 32.92
N VAL A 139 -9.52 -10.40 33.14
CA VAL A 139 -9.34 -9.80 34.49
C VAL A 139 -10.65 -9.27 35.06
N THR A 140 -11.54 -8.78 34.20
CA THR A 140 -12.85 -8.29 34.60
C THR A 140 -13.84 -9.45 34.52
N ALA A 141 -14.39 -9.88 35.65
CA ALA A 141 -15.32 -11.01 35.83
C ALA A 141 -16.62 -10.96 34.98
N ARG A 142 -16.74 -10.01 34.04
CA ARG A 142 -17.84 -9.87 33.11
C ARG A 142 -17.91 -11.03 32.08
N TRP A 143 -16.84 -11.82 31.96
CA TRP A 143 -16.73 -13.02 31.13
C TRP A 143 -15.93 -14.15 31.82
N GLU A 144 -16.31 -14.55 33.05
CA GLU A 144 -15.69 -15.66 33.83
C GLU A 144 -15.51 -17.00 33.06
N ARG A 145 -16.11 -17.16 31.88
CA ARG A 145 -16.00 -18.38 31.06
C ARG A 145 -14.84 -18.45 30.06
N TYR A 146 -14.16 -17.35 29.75
CA TYR A 146 -13.25 -17.30 28.59
C TYR A 146 -11.79 -17.11 28.97
N HIS A 147 -11.29 -17.86 29.97
CA HIS A 147 -9.86 -18.02 30.18
C HIS A 147 -9.27 -18.83 29.01
N PRO A 148 -8.68 -18.19 27.98
CA PRO A 148 -8.28 -18.92 26.80
C PRO A 148 -7.12 -19.81 27.21
N THR A 149 -7.24 -21.11 26.95
CA THR A 149 -6.16 -22.07 27.10
C THR A 149 -4.96 -21.62 26.26
N ILE A 150 -3.80 -22.23 26.45
CA ILE A 150 -2.64 -21.95 25.61
C ILE A 150 -2.96 -22.11 24.10
N ILE A 151 -3.84 -23.06 23.77
CA ILE A 151 -4.35 -23.28 22.40
C ILE A 151 -5.26 -22.11 21.99
N GLY A 152 -6.19 -21.69 22.84
CA GLY A 152 -7.05 -20.53 22.58
C GLY A 152 -6.25 -19.24 22.35
N ARG A 153 -5.21 -18.99 23.16
CA ARG A 153 -4.33 -17.83 22.99
C ARG A 153 -3.54 -17.88 21.67
N ARG A 154 -3.07 -19.07 21.28
CA ARG A 154 -2.42 -19.29 19.97
C ARG A 154 -3.38 -18.95 18.83
N LEU A 155 -4.62 -19.43 18.88
CA LEU A 155 -5.63 -19.17 17.85
C LEU A 155 -5.97 -17.68 17.74
N ILE A 156 -6.20 -17.00 18.87
CA ILE A 156 -6.45 -15.55 18.91
C ILE A 156 -5.27 -14.78 18.31
N THR A 157 -4.05 -15.13 18.69
CA THR A 157 -2.83 -14.53 18.14
C THR A 157 -2.75 -14.71 16.63
N GLN A 158 -2.99 -15.92 16.13
CA GLN A 158 -2.95 -16.21 14.70
C GLN A 158 -4.04 -15.43 13.93
N MET A 159 -5.25 -15.38 14.48
CA MET A 159 -6.38 -14.70 13.85
C MET A 159 -6.17 -13.20 13.75
N PHE A 160 -5.74 -12.55 14.84
CA PHE A 160 -5.62 -11.09 14.87
C PHE A 160 -4.22 -10.60 14.50
N ALA A 161 -3.18 -11.03 15.22
CA ALA A 161 -1.83 -10.57 14.92
C ALA A 161 -1.35 -11.08 13.56
N GLY A 162 -1.58 -12.35 13.25
CA GLY A 162 -1.30 -12.93 11.94
C GLY A 162 -2.19 -12.31 10.85
N GLY A 163 -3.51 -12.37 11.03
CA GLY A 163 -4.48 -11.90 10.02
C GLY A 163 -4.33 -10.41 9.67
N MET A 164 -4.07 -9.54 10.64
CA MET A 164 -3.92 -8.10 10.40
C MET A 164 -2.59 -7.72 9.73
N THR A 165 -1.57 -8.57 9.81
CA THR A 165 -0.22 -8.23 9.34
C THR A 165 0.16 -8.94 8.04
N GLN A 166 -0.36 -10.15 7.79
CA GLN A 166 0.06 -11.02 6.69
C GLN A 166 0.01 -10.34 5.31
N PHE A 167 -1.11 -9.69 4.98
CA PHE A 167 -1.28 -9.03 3.68
C PHE A 167 -0.22 -7.95 3.46
N ARG A 168 -0.01 -7.06 4.43
CA ARG A 168 0.95 -5.95 4.30
C ARG A 168 2.38 -6.43 4.31
N THR A 169 2.70 -7.47 5.09
CA THR A 169 4.03 -8.09 5.05
C THR A 169 4.34 -8.55 3.63
N LYS A 170 3.37 -9.15 2.94
CA LYS A 170 3.56 -9.59 1.56
C LYS A 170 3.61 -8.42 0.57
N ALA A 171 2.77 -7.40 0.75
CA ALA A 171 2.63 -6.30 -0.19
C ALA A 171 3.78 -5.28 -0.15
N GLN A 172 4.32 -4.97 1.04
CA GLN A 172 5.32 -3.91 1.23
C GLN A 172 6.51 -4.30 2.14
N GLY A 173 6.54 -5.55 2.61
CA GLY A 173 7.54 -6.00 3.57
C GLY A 173 7.30 -5.49 4.99
N MET A 174 7.92 -6.15 5.97
CA MET A 174 7.88 -5.75 7.38
C MET A 174 9.30 -5.38 7.85
N PRO A 175 9.55 -4.14 8.29
CA PRO A 175 10.82 -3.76 8.88
C PRO A 175 11.13 -4.58 10.15
N LYS A 176 12.41 -4.87 10.40
CA LYS A 176 12.84 -5.64 11.58
C LYS A 176 12.44 -5.00 12.92
N SER A 177 12.35 -3.67 12.98
CA SER A 177 11.87 -2.96 14.17
C SER A 177 10.40 -3.26 14.46
N ILE A 178 9.56 -3.33 13.42
CA ILE A 178 8.14 -3.68 13.50
C ILE A 178 7.97 -5.15 13.88
N GLU A 179 8.75 -6.04 13.25
CA GLU A 179 8.75 -7.48 13.56
C GLU A 179 9.08 -7.72 15.04
N LYS A 180 10.13 -7.06 15.56
CA LYS A 180 10.51 -7.15 16.98
C LYS A 180 9.40 -6.67 17.91
N LYS A 181 8.74 -5.54 17.59
CA LYS A 181 7.60 -5.03 18.38
C LYS A 181 6.44 -6.01 18.39
N LEU A 182 6.05 -6.53 17.23
CA LEU A 182 4.97 -7.51 17.11
C LEU A 182 5.26 -8.79 17.90
N ILE A 183 6.48 -9.33 17.77
CA ILE A 183 6.91 -10.51 18.52
C ILE A 183 6.85 -10.24 20.03
N LYS A 184 7.28 -9.07 20.48
CA LYS A 184 7.20 -8.68 21.89
C LYS A 184 5.75 -8.65 22.37
N THR A 185 4.84 -7.98 21.66
CA THR A 185 3.40 -7.95 22.00
C THR A 185 2.84 -9.37 22.12
N ILE A 186 3.15 -10.24 21.15
CA ILE A 186 2.67 -11.63 21.15
C ILE A 186 3.21 -12.39 22.36
N ARG A 187 4.51 -12.27 22.65
CA ARG A 187 5.13 -12.93 23.82
C ARG A 187 4.51 -12.46 25.12
N ASP A 188 4.31 -11.15 25.27
CA ASP A 188 3.71 -10.56 26.48
C ASP A 188 2.28 -11.05 26.68
N TYR A 189 1.49 -11.20 25.61
CA TYR A 189 0.15 -11.79 25.67
C TYR A 189 0.19 -13.28 26.05
N MET A 190 1.10 -14.06 25.47
CA MET A 190 1.22 -15.49 25.75
C MET A 190 1.72 -15.78 27.18
N ALA A 191 2.69 -15.00 27.67
CA ALA A 191 3.34 -15.18 28.97
C ALA A 191 2.44 -14.85 30.15
N LYS A 192 1.63 -13.79 30.06
CA LYS A 192 0.72 -13.37 31.14
C LYS A 192 -0.42 -14.35 31.41
N GLY A 193 -0.52 -15.41 30.62
CA GLY A 193 -1.40 -16.54 30.86
C GLY A 193 -0.96 -17.50 31.97
N ASN A 194 0.22 -17.30 32.58
CA ASN A 194 0.80 -18.15 33.62
C ASN A 194 0.75 -17.52 35.03
N GLU A 195 0.16 -16.34 35.19
CA GLU A 195 -0.21 -15.85 36.53
C GLU A 195 -1.37 -16.73 37.03
N HIS A 196 -1.00 -17.81 37.74
CA HIS A 196 -1.88 -18.52 38.65
C HIS A 196 -2.11 -17.63 39.89
N PRO A 197 -3.33 -17.59 40.45
CA PRO A 197 -3.55 -17.01 41.76
C PRO A 197 -2.70 -17.70 42.83
#